data_AF-A0A832M0P6-F1
#
_entry.id   AF-A0A832M0P6-F1
#
_cell.length_a   1.000
_cell.length_b   1.000
_cell.length_c   1.000
_cell.angle_alpha   90.00
_cell.angle_beta   90.00
_cell.angle_gamma   90.00
#
_symmetry.space_group_name_H-M   'P 1'
#
loop_
_entity.id
_entity.type
_entity.pdbx_description
1 polymer ?
#
loop_
_entity_poly.entity_id
_entity_poly.type
_entity_poly.pdbx_seq_one_letter_code
_entity_poly.pdbx_strand_id
1 'polypeptide(L)'
;NTRGHVECRGLQLSPNSVIVTIPALRSACAGSQLTHEAAIGKISEEELAYLMTKGFSEEEATSMLVRGFLELGLKSVPEALKPQINSVLDLMAKFATA
;
A
#
# COMPACT_ATOMS: atom_id res chain seq x y z
N ASN A 1 -5.87 -14.54 -27.08
CA ASN A 1 -5.31 -13.20 -26.79
C ASN A 1 -5.14 -13.10 -25.28
N THR A 2 -3.98 -13.49 -24.76
CA THR A 2 -3.74 -13.60 -23.30
C THR A 2 -3.13 -12.30 -22.79
N ARG A 3 -3.73 -11.70 -21.75
CA ARG A 3 -3.24 -10.46 -21.13
C ARG A 3 -3.06 -10.66 -19.64
N GLY A 4 -2.02 -10.07 -19.07
CA GLY A 4 -1.74 -10.11 -17.64
C GLY A 4 -1.03 -8.84 -17.20
N HIS A 5 -1.35 -8.38 -16.01
CA HIS A 5 -0.73 -7.23 -15.37
C HIS A 5 -0.47 -7.57 -13.91
N VAL A 6 0.73 -7.29 -13.43
CA VAL A 6 1.13 -7.49 -12.04
C VAL A 6 1.68 -6.18 -11.50
N GLU A 7 1.01 -5.64 -10.50
CA GLU A 7 1.43 -4.44 -9.79
C GLU A 7 1.94 -4.82 -8.39
N CYS A 8 3.18 -4.43 -8.07
CA CYS A 8 3.78 -4.62 -6.76
C CYS A 8 3.97 -3.26 -6.09
N ARG A 9 3.31 -3.04 -4.96
CA ARG A 9 3.47 -1.80 -4.18
C ARG A 9 4.00 -2.10 -2.79
N GLY A 10 4.99 -1.33 -2.37
CA GLY A 10 5.58 -1.43 -1.04
C GLY A 10 5.72 -0.05 -0.39
N LEU A 11 5.31 0.06 0.86
CA LEU A 11 5.47 1.26 1.67
C LEU A 11 6.29 0.93 2.91
N GLN A 12 7.46 1.53 3.01
CA GLN A 12 8.37 1.38 4.15
C GLN A 12 7.87 2.24 5.30
N LEU A 13 7.45 1.59 6.39
CA LEU A 13 6.82 2.23 7.55
C LEU A 13 7.80 2.51 8.71
N SER A 14 9.01 1.95 8.67
CA SER A 14 10.02 2.23 9.71
C SER A 14 11.44 2.20 9.14
N PRO A 15 12.40 2.91 9.77
CA PRO A 15 13.79 2.96 9.31
C PRO A 15 14.46 1.58 9.23
N ASN A 16 14.05 0.66 10.10
CA ASN A 16 14.62 -0.69 10.20
C ASN A 16 13.87 -1.72 9.35
N SER A 17 12.77 -1.33 8.70
CA SER A 17 12.03 -2.23 7.81
C SER A 17 12.71 -2.37 6.45
N VAL A 18 12.58 -3.57 5.85
CA VAL A 18 13.15 -3.90 4.54
C VAL A 18 12.04 -4.46 3.66
N ILE A 19 11.96 -3.95 2.43
CA ILE A 19 11.02 -4.43 1.40
C ILE A 19 11.83 -4.92 0.22
N VAL A 20 11.52 -6.13 -0.25
CA VAL A 20 12.13 -6.74 -1.43
C VAL A 20 11.01 -7.15 -2.39
N THR A 21 11.15 -6.81 -3.66
CA THR A 21 10.26 -7.28 -4.73
C THR A 21 11.04 -8.17 -5.70
N ILE A 22 10.50 -9.35 -6.00
CA ILE A 22 11.10 -10.33 -6.92
C ILE A 22 10.02 -10.76 -7.92
N PRO A 23 9.70 -9.92 -8.91
CA PRO A 23 8.68 -10.23 -9.90
C PRO A 23 9.20 -11.28 -10.91
N ALA A 24 8.30 -12.12 -11.39
CA ALA A 24 8.59 -13.05 -12.48
C ALA A 24 7.38 -13.15 -13.42
N LEU A 25 7.63 -12.98 -14.71
CA LEU A 25 6.63 -13.18 -15.75
C LEU A 25 7.07 -14.34 -16.64
N ARG A 26 6.15 -15.26 -16.94
CA ARG A 26 6.38 -16.36 -17.87
C ARG A 26 5.26 -16.39 -18.89
N SER A 27 5.60 -16.37 -20.17
CA SER A 27 4.65 -16.58 -21.27
C SER A 27 4.91 -17.93 -21.94
N ALA A 28 3.85 -18.72 -22.13
CA ALA A 28 3.89 -19.99 -22.85
C ALA A 28 3.16 -19.93 -24.21
N CYS A 29 2.52 -18.80 -24.52
CA CYS A 29 1.70 -18.63 -25.72
C CYS A 29 2.16 -17.40 -26.52
N ALA A 30 2.45 -17.60 -27.81
CA ALA A 30 2.77 -16.50 -28.72
C ALA A 30 1.63 -15.46 -28.75
N GLY A 31 1.99 -14.18 -28.74
CA GLY A 31 1.03 -13.07 -28.73
C GLY A 31 0.46 -12.72 -27.34
N SER A 32 1.00 -13.27 -26.25
CA SER A 32 0.64 -12.84 -24.90
C SER A 32 1.18 -11.43 -24.60
N GLN A 33 0.40 -10.60 -23.91
CA GLN A 33 0.82 -9.29 -23.41
C GLN A 33 0.87 -9.35 -21.88
N LEU A 34 2.07 -9.42 -21.31
CA LEU A 34 2.28 -9.40 -19.86
C LEU A 34 3.01 -8.12 -19.49
N THR A 35 2.53 -7.44 -18.46
CA THR A 35 3.13 -6.20 -17.94
C THR A 35 3.38 -6.33 -16.45
N HIS A 36 4.42 -5.68 -15.97
CA HIS A 36 4.74 -5.62 -14.55
C HIS A 36 5.16 -4.21 -14.16
N GLU A 37 4.65 -3.75 -13.02
CA GLU A 37 5.02 -2.48 -12.41
C GLU A 37 5.35 -2.73 -10.93
N ALA A 38 6.39 -2.06 -10.44
CA ALA A 38 6.77 -2.10 -9.03
C ALA A 38 7.10 -0.70 -8.52
N ALA A 39 6.49 -0.32 -7.40
CA ALA A 39 6.76 0.93 -6.69
C ALA A 39 7.01 0.63 -5.20
N ILE A 40 8.23 0.89 -4.73
CA ILE A 40 8.60 0.78 -3.32
C ILE A 40 9.11 2.14 -2.87
N GLY A 41 8.60 2.63 -1.74
CA GLY A 41 8.99 3.94 -1.23
C GLY A 41 8.69 4.10 0.26
N LYS A 42 8.98 5.29 0.77
CA LYS A 42 8.62 5.74 2.11
C LYS A 42 7.34 6.57 2.06
N ILE A 43 6.77 6.85 3.22
CA ILE A 43 5.70 7.85 3.34
C ILE A 43 6.22 9.20 2.82
N SER A 44 5.41 9.90 2.03
CA SER A 44 5.76 11.22 1.51
C SER A 44 5.75 12.25 2.65
N GLU A 45 6.92 12.81 2.97
CA GLU A 45 7.05 13.87 3.97
C GLU A 45 6.26 15.12 3.58
N GLU A 46 6.13 15.40 2.28
CA GLU A 46 5.34 16.53 1.77
C GLU A 46 3.84 16.32 2.02
N GLU A 47 3.32 15.13 1.73
CA GLU A 47 1.90 14.81 1.96
C GLU A 47 1.59 14.78 3.46
N LEU A 48 2.52 14.25 4.28
CA LEU A 48 2.42 14.25 5.72
C LEU A 48 2.37 15.69 6.26
N ALA A 49 3.33 16.53 5.88
CA ALA A 49 3.39 17.93 6.28
C ALA A 49 2.13 18.68 5.83
N TYR A 50 1.66 18.43 4.61
CA TYR A 50 0.44 19.02 4.09
C TYR A 50 -0.78 18.68 4.97
N LEU A 51 -0.98 17.41 5.33
CA LEU A 51 -2.06 17.00 6.22
C LEU A 51 -1.92 17.65 7.62
N MET A 52 -0.71 17.74 8.15
CA MET A 52 -0.47 18.43 9.42
C MET A 52 -0.85 19.92 9.35
N THR A 53 -0.62 20.60 8.22
CA THR A 53 -1.08 21.99 8.03
C THR A 53 -2.61 22.12 8.03
N LYS A 54 -3.34 21.04 7.76
CA LYS A 54 -4.81 20.98 7.83
C LYS A 54 -5.33 20.71 9.25
N GLY A 55 -4.43 20.59 10.23
CA GLY A 55 -4.78 20.42 11.65
C GLY A 55 -4.83 18.97 12.11
N PHE A 56 -4.43 18.02 11.26
CA PHE A 56 -4.24 16.63 11.70
C PHE A 56 -2.95 16.49 12.49
N SER A 57 -2.96 15.66 13.53
CA SER A 57 -1.73 15.20 14.16
C SER A 57 -0.91 14.34 13.19
N GLU A 58 0.38 14.18 13.48
CA GLU A 58 1.26 13.31 12.68
C GLU A 58 0.76 11.86 12.64
N GLU A 59 0.19 11.37 13.75
CA GLU A 59 -0.40 10.02 13.85
C GLU A 59 -1.65 9.89 12.97
N GLU A 60 -2.56 10.86 13.02
CA GLU A 60 -3.75 10.87 12.17
C GLU A 60 -3.38 10.97 10.69
N ALA A 61 -2.46 11.87 10.34
CA ALA A 61 -2.01 12.04 8.97
C ALA A 61 -1.31 10.78 8.42
N THR A 62 -0.44 10.16 9.22
CA THR A 62 0.20 8.88 8.88
C THR A 62 -0.83 7.77 8.68
N SER A 63 -1.80 7.66 9.59
CA SER A 63 -2.90 6.69 9.47
C SER A 63 -3.70 6.89 8.18
N MET A 64 -4.01 8.14 7.81
CA MET A 64 -4.71 8.46 6.56
C MET A 64 -3.91 8.02 5.33
N LEU A 65 -2.60 8.32 5.28
CA LEU A 65 -1.73 7.96 4.16
C LEU A 65 -1.58 6.43 4.01
N VAL A 66 -1.37 5.73 5.13
CA VAL A 66 -1.28 4.25 5.16
C VAL A 66 -2.60 3.61 4.73
N ARG A 67 -3.74 4.12 5.20
CA ARG A 67 -5.06 3.64 4.79
C ARG A 67 -5.32 3.86 3.31
N GLY A 68 -5.03 5.06 2.80
CA GLY A 68 -5.16 5.37 1.38
C GLY A 68 -4.31 4.47 0.48
N PHE A 69 -3.11 4.11 0.94
CA PHE A 69 -2.25 3.15 0.25
C PHE A 69 -2.87 1.73 0.20
N LEU A 70 -3.48 1.27 1.30
CA LEU A 70 -4.02 -0.09 1.42
C LEU A 70 -5.44 -0.27 0.84
N GLU A 71 -6.25 0.77 0.83
CA GLU A 71 -7.66 0.70 0.40
C GLU A 71 -7.84 0.22 -1.05
N LEU A 72 -6.84 0.46 -1.91
CA LEU A 72 -6.83 -0.01 -3.30
C LEU A 72 -6.88 -1.55 -3.41
N GLY A 73 -6.41 -2.28 -2.39
CA GLY A 73 -6.47 -3.74 -2.33
C GLY A 73 -7.71 -4.32 -1.64
N LEU A 74 -8.51 -3.50 -0.97
CA LEU A 74 -9.58 -3.97 -0.07
C LEU A 74 -11.00 -3.86 -0.65
N LYS A 75 -11.16 -3.34 -1.87
CA LYS A 75 -12.48 -3.11 -2.49
C LYS A 75 -13.36 -4.36 -2.62
N SER A 76 -12.77 -5.55 -2.69
CA SER A 76 -13.49 -6.83 -2.83
C SER A 76 -13.78 -7.54 -1.51
N VAL A 77 -13.48 -6.92 -0.36
CA VAL A 77 -13.71 -7.55 0.95
C VAL A 77 -15.19 -7.48 1.33
N PRO A 78 -15.79 -8.60 1.80
CA PRO A 78 -17.15 -8.60 2.36
C PRO A 78 -17.34 -7.62 3.53
N GLU A 79 -18.48 -6.91 3.56
CA GLU A 79 -18.80 -5.92 4.62
C GLU A 79 -18.65 -6.48 6.04
N ALA A 80 -19.02 -7.74 6.25
CA ALA A 80 -18.94 -8.40 7.55
C ALA A 80 -17.51 -8.47 8.12
N LEU A 81 -16.48 -8.43 7.27
CA LEU A 81 -15.07 -8.50 7.67
C LEU A 81 -14.42 -7.11 7.82
N LYS A 82 -15.05 -6.05 7.30
CA LYS A 82 -14.47 -4.70 7.35
C LYS A 82 -14.17 -4.20 8.76
N PRO A 83 -15.01 -4.43 9.80
CA PRO A 83 -14.69 -4.00 11.16
C PRO A 83 -13.37 -4.60 11.67
N GLN A 84 -13.11 -5.88 11.36
CA GLN A 84 -11.89 -6.57 11.79
C GLN A 84 -10.66 -6.05 11.05
N ILE A 85 -10.79 -5.80 9.74
CA ILE A 85 -9.71 -5.20 8.95
C ILE A 85 -9.39 -3.80 9.45
N ASN A 86 -10.41 -2.97 9.74
CA ASN A 86 -10.19 -1.62 10.27
C ASN A 86 -9.40 -1.63 11.58
N SER A 87 -9.69 -2.57 12.49
CA SER A 87 -8.93 -2.73 13.73
C SER A 87 -7.46 -3.09 13.48
N VAL A 88 -7.18 -3.93 12.48
CA VAL A 88 -5.80 -4.27 12.10
C VAL A 88 -5.10 -3.06 11.49
N LEU A 89 -5.79 -2.28 10.64
CA LEU A 89 -5.25 -1.06 10.04
C LEU A 89 -4.90 -0.02 11.10
N ASP A 90 -5.75 0.16 12.12
CA ASP A 90 -5.46 1.06 13.26
C ASP A 90 -4.22 0.63 14.03
N LEU A 91 -4.07 -0.68 14.25
CA LEU A 91 -2.91 -1.22 14.93
C LEU A 91 -1.63 -0.97 14.10
N MET A 92 -1.67 -1.21 12.79
CA MET A 92 -0.54 -0.98 11.89
C MET A 92 -0.13 0.50 11.84
N ALA A 93 -1.09 1.42 11.81
CA ALA A 93 -0.83 2.85 11.79
C ALA A 93 -0.07 3.31 13.06
N LYS A 94 -0.45 2.79 14.24
CA LYS A 94 0.27 3.07 15.50
C LYS A 94 1.71 2.59 15.51
N PHE A 95 2.02 1.50 14.81
CA PHE A 95 3.39 0.99 14.70
C PHE A 95 4.22 1.68 13.60
N ALA A 96 3.57 2.41 12.69
CA ALA A 96 4.25 3.14 11.62
C ALA A 96 4.85 4.47 12.11
N THR A 97 4.37 5.00 13.24
CA THR A 97 4.87 6.24 13.86
C THR A 97 5.83 5.99 15.04
N ALA A 98 6.17 4.72 15.32
CA ALA A 98 6.98 4.30 16.46
C ALA A 98 8.44 4.01 16.11
#